data_AF-A0A4P7BHI5-F1
#
_entry.id   AF-A0A4P7BHI5-F1
#
_cell.length_a   1.000
_cell.length_b   1.000
_cell.length_c   1.000
_cell.angle_alpha   90.00
_cell.angle_beta   90.00
_cell.angle_gamma   90.00
#
_symmetry.space_group_name_H-M   'P 1'
#
loop_
_entity.id
_entity.type
_entity.pdbx_description
1 polymer ?
#
loop_
_entity_poly.entity_id
_entity_poly.type
_entity_poly.pdbx_seq_one_letter_code
_entity_poly.pdbx_strand_id
1 'polypeptide(L)'
;MRAESIHRQVALVSYGSLFLRSQNTLEDWYPHAVFHNARFVFRASADNALLADDFTLWLSILKGAGAVRLSLHGADEFAATVPRDERRRAYAVVVHYADGYQIWTVGAEEAAWRANPTFKEGPDYWHYFNATGHASAIDTYWGGEKLPGRFEVPATDWKALAATIGADLDIKLPSGLGPAAPFILPQFDHSTRTVLPLLPPSHAWPAHRLAAALDREQGKFANDTHPKNEGNVFQHLDDQAAAELTHWAGRLDSWMNEVLIRGANDCAGAGANSRDTPFMRHQPPPPGPHSHDAADVNAVTPPLSQAVDKASTPGKWTDRIAFAIAIAVFTLFVVAIAHVIPDFPWLAIFIALPFALHGHYRKKDRQA
;
A
#
# COMPACT_ATOMS: atom_id res chain seq x y z
N MET A 1 7.09 5.25 -1.26
CA MET A 1 6.80 6.39 -0.36
C MET A 1 5.30 6.66 -0.15
N ARG A 2 4.45 6.84 -1.19
CA ARG A 2 3.01 7.12 -0.98
C ARG A 2 2.24 6.02 -0.23
N ALA A 3 2.53 4.75 -0.52
CA ALA A 3 1.86 3.59 0.10
C ALA A 3 2.13 3.46 1.61
N GLU A 4 3.33 3.78 2.07
CA GLU A 4 3.66 3.70 3.51
C GLU A 4 2.93 4.77 4.35
N SER A 5 2.66 5.94 3.75
CA SER A 5 1.98 7.03 4.44
C SER A 5 0.51 6.70 4.70
N ILE A 6 -0.21 6.08 3.74
CA ILE A 6 -1.59 5.67 3.98
C ILE A 6 -1.68 4.58 5.06
N HIS A 7 -0.77 3.60 5.09
CA HIS A 7 -0.78 2.56 6.13
C HIS A 7 -0.66 3.14 7.54
N ARG A 8 0.22 4.12 7.73
CA ARG A 8 0.36 4.82 9.01
C ARG A 8 -0.90 5.56 9.41
N GLN A 9 -1.52 6.27 8.46
CA GLN A 9 -2.77 7.01 8.71
C GLN A 9 -3.93 6.07 9.03
N VAL A 10 -4.03 4.95 8.32
CA VAL A 10 -5.05 3.91 8.55
C VAL A 10 -4.92 3.38 9.97
N ALA A 11 -3.73 2.95 10.38
CA ALA A 11 -3.49 2.47 11.74
C ALA A 11 -3.78 3.55 12.79
N LEU A 12 -3.30 4.78 12.58
CA LEU A 12 -3.53 5.91 13.49
C LEU A 12 -5.03 6.20 13.65
N VAL A 13 -5.79 6.23 12.56
CA VAL A 13 -7.23 6.52 12.60
C VAL A 13 -8.00 5.37 13.25
N SER A 14 -7.70 4.12 12.89
CA SER A 14 -8.43 2.97 13.40
C SER A 14 -8.17 2.74 14.88
N TYR A 15 -6.89 2.68 15.29
CA TYR A 15 -6.52 2.45 16.70
C TYR A 15 -6.73 3.70 17.55
N GLY A 16 -6.44 4.90 17.02
CA GLY A 16 -6.70 6.15 17.71
C GLY A 16 -8.19 6.35 18.01
N SER A 17 -9.07 5.92 17.10
CA SER A 17 -10.51 5.93 17.34
C SER A 17 -10.95 5.01 18.47
N LEU A 18 -10.36 3.82 18.60
CA LEU A 18 -10.59 2.95 19.76
C LEU A 18 -10.13 3.63 21.05
N PHE A 19 -8.97 4.29 21.00
CA PHE A 19 -8.38 4.95 22.17
C PHE A 19 -9.22 6.14 22.66
N LEU A 20 -9.71 6.96 21.74
CA LEU A 20 -10.62 8.07 22.04
C LEU A 20 -11.93 7.59 22.68
N ARG A 21 -12.41 6.40 22.29
CA ARG A 21 -13.57 5.73 22.91
C ARG A 21 -13.25 4.92 24.16
N SER A 22 -12.00 4.91 24.62
CA SER A 22 -11.54 4.10 25.76
C SER A 22 -11.79 2.59 25.57
N GLN A 23 -11.68 2.10 24.33
CA GLN A 23 -11.82 0.69 23.97
C GLN A 23 -10.47 -0.05 23.92
N ASN A 24 -9.36 0.68 23.94
CA ASN A 24 -8.00 0.19 24.14
C ASN A 24 -7.16 1.27 24.85
N THR A 25 -5.94 0.93 25.26
CA THR A 25 -4.94 1.91 25.75
C THR A 25 -3.88 2.17 24.70
N LEU A 26 -3.03 3.19 24.89
CA LEU A 26 -1.94 3.48 23.94
C LEU A 26 -0.90 2.35 23.96
N GLU A 27 -0.63 1.78 25.14
CA GLU A 27 0.31 0.68 25.38
C GLU A 27 0.04 -0.54 24.50
N ASP A 28 -1.23 -0.79 24.17
CA ASP A 28 -1.65 -1.92 23.34
C ASP A 28 -1.16 -1.83 21.89
N TRP A 29 -0.88 -0.63 21.37
CA TRP A 29 -0.66 -0.44 19.93
C TRP A 29 0.36 0.62 19.54
N TYR A 30 0.86 1.48 20.43
CA TYR A 30 1.98 2.37 20.10
C TYR A 30 3.24 1.65 19.58
N PRO A 31 3.57 0.39 20.00
CA PRO A 31 4.72 -0.34 19.45
C PRO A 31 4.47 -0.92 18.05
N HIS A 32 3.35 -0.59 17.40
CA HIS A 32 3.03 -1.09 16.07
C HIS A 32 4.14 -0.71 15.08
N ALA A 33 4.68 -1.72 14.40
CA ALA A 33 5.82 -1.55 13.50
C ALA A 33 5.62 -0.49 12.40
N VAL A 34 4.37 -0.19 12.02
CA VAL A 34 4.01 0.80 11.02
C VAL A 34 4.45 2.22 11.42
N PHE A 35 4.54 2.51 12.72
CA PHE A 35 4.93 3.82 13.24
C PHE A 35 6.45 4.00 13.40
N HIS A 36 7.25 2.93 13.44
CA HIS A 36 8.65 3.00 13.87
C HIS A 36 9.60 3.71 12.90
N ASN A 37 9.27 3.75 11.61
CA ASN A 37 10.13 4.35 10.58
C ASN A 37 9.62 5.74 10.13
N ALA A 38 8.76 6.37 10.94
CA ALA A 38 8.27 7.71 10.67
C ALA A 38 8.16 8.54 11.96
N ARG A 39 8.44 9.83 11.86
CA ARG A 39 8.13 10.81 12.90
C ARG A 39 6.79 11.45 12.57
N PHE A 40 5.94 11.60 13.59
CA PHE A 40 4.68 12.31 13.49
C PHE A 40 4.86 13.72 14.01
N VAL A 41 4.32 14.72 13.33
CA VAL A 41 4.36 16.10 13.78
C VAL A 41 3.01 16.72 13.57
N PHE A 42 2.45 17.36 14.59
CA PHE A 42 1.13 17.98 14.55
C PHE A 42 1.30 19.48 14.69
N ARG A 43 0.81 20.23 13.70
CA ARG A 43 1.02 21.67 13.55
C ARG A 43 -0.30 22.41 13.55
N ALA A 44 -0.29 23.63 14.08
CA ALA A 44 -1.35 24.60 13.82
C ALA A 44 -1.18 25.16 12.40
N SER A 45 -2.26 25.19 11.61
CA SER A 45 -2.20 25.70 10.24
C SER A 45 -1.98 27.22 10.16
N ALA A 46 -2.34 27.96 11.21
CA ALA A 46 -2.29 29.42 11.21
C ALA A 46 -0.85 29.99 11.29
N ASP A 47 0.01 29.39 12.11
CA ASP A 47 1.32 29.93 12.46
C ASP A 47 2.43 28.86 12.47
N ASN A 48 2.13 27.64 12.03
CA ASN A 48 3.05 26.50 12.06
C ASN A 48 3.57 26.16 13.48
N ALA A 49 2.82 26.52 14.53
CA ALA A 49 3.15 26.13 15.89
C ALA A 49 3.14 24.61 16.04
N LEU A 50 4.17 24.06 16.68
CA LEU A 50 4.22 22.65 17.05
C LEU A 50 3.24 22.38 18.19
N LEU A 51 2.19 21.61 17.91
CA LEU A 51 1.16 21.24 18.87
C LEU A 51 1.47 19.91 19.58
N ALA A 52 2.03 18.95 18.83
CA ALA A 52 2.55 17.70 19.37
C ALA A 52 3.63 17.16 18.42
N ASP A 53 4.66 16.53 18.95
CA ASP A 53 5.77 15.95 18.19
C ASP A 53 5.73 14.41 18.11
N ASP A 54 4.61 13.83 18.55
CA ASP A 54 4.24 12.44 18.38
C ASP A 54 2.71 12.26 18.43
N PHE A 55 2.22 11.10 17.95
CA PHE A 55 0.78 10.84 17.86
C PHE A 55 0.14 10.46 19.21
N THR A 56 0.91 9.95 20.16
CA THR A 56 0.42 9.55 21.49
C THR A 56 0.06 10.78 22.32
N LEU A 57 0.90 11.82 22.28
CA LEU A 57 0.61 13.12 22.90
C LEU A 57 -0.57 13.80 22.22
N TRP A 58 -0.59 13.82 20.88
CA TRP A 58 -1.70 14.37 20.11
C TRP A 58 -3.05 13.72 20.48
N LEU A 59 -3.12 12.39 20.48
CA LEU A 59 -4.34 11.67 20.86
C LEU A 59 -4.75 11.94 22.30
N SER A 60 -3.79 12.07 23.22
CA SER A 60 -4.07 12.38 24.63
C SER A 60 -4.67 13.78 24.79
N ILE A 61 -4.14 14.77 24.07
CA ILE A 61 -4.70 16.13 24.01
C ILE A 61 -6.12 16.09 23.43
N LEU A 62 -6.33 15.38 22.31
CA LEU A 62 -7.65 15.24 21.69
C LEU A 62 -8.66 14.58 22.63
N LYS A 63 -8.26 13.53 23.35
CA LYS A 63 -9.10 12.86 24.35
C LYS A 63 -9.50 13.80 25.48
N GLY A 64 -8.55 14.57 25.99
CA GLY A 64 -8.80 15.61 27.00
C GLY A 64 -9.73 16.72 26.51
N ALA A 65 -9.67 17.05 25.21
CA ALA A 65 -10.56 17.99 24.55
C ALA A 65 -11.95 17.42 24.18
N GLY A 66 -12.23 16.16 24.53
CA GLY A 66 -13.53 15.52 24.28
C GLY A 66 -13.72 15.00 22.85
N ALA A 67 -12.64 14.73 22.11
CA ALA A 67 -12.74 14.06 20.82
C ALA A 67 -13.27 12.61 20.98
N VAL A 68 -14.18 12.19 20.11
CA VAL A 68 -14.90 10.91 20.22
C VAL A 68 -14.44 9.86 19.21
N ARG A 69 -13.91 10.28 18.05
CA ARG A 69 -13.34 9.38 17.04
C ARG A 69 -12.49 10.16 16.04
N LEU A 70 -11.72 9.42 15.25
CA LEU A 70 -11.07 9.90 14.02
C LEU A 70 -11.78 9.29 12.80
N SER A 71 -11.61 9.90 11.64
CA SER A 71 -11.92 9.28 10.35
C SER A 71 -10.96 9.76 9.26
N LEU A 72 -10.62 8.89 8.33
CA LEU A 72 -9.72 9.14 7.20
C LEU A 72 -10.52 9.42 5.92
N HIS A 73 -10.08 10.40 5.13
CA HIS A 73 -10.76 10.86 3.92
C HIS A 73 -9.75 11.29 2.87
N GLY A 74 -10.19 11.39 1.61
CA GLY A 74 -9.40 12.03 0.57
C GLY A 74 -9.32 13.55 0.81
N ALA A 75 -8.15 14.15 0.60
CA ALA A 75 -8.00 15.60 0.83
C ALA A 75 -8.88 16.45 -0.12
N ASP A 76 -9.18 15.93 -1.31
CA ASP A 76 -10.02 16.59 -2.32
C ASP A 76 -11.45 16.86 -1.84
N GLU A 77 -11.94 16.09 -0.86
CA GLU A 77 -13.26 16.31 -0.24
C GLU A 77 -13.33 17.66 0.50
N PHE A 78 -12.18 18.21 0.91
CA PHE A 78 -12.08 19.44 1.69
C PHE A 78 -11.50 20.60 0.88
N ALA A 79 -11.63 20.58 -0.45
CA ALA A 79 -11.04 21.57 -1.34
C ALA A 79 -11.42 23.03 -1.03
N ALA A 80 -12.54 23.29 -0.35
CA ALA A 80 -12.92 24.63 0.10
C ALA A 80 -12.17 25.10 1.35
N THR A 81 -11.73 24.17 2.20
CA THR A 81 -11.17 24.45 3.53
C THR A 81 -9.65 24.28 3.58
N VAL A 82 -9.09 23.53 2.61
CA VAL A 82 -7.66 23.22 2.55
C VAL A 82 -6.98 24.05 1.45
N PRO A 83 -5.90 24.78 1.75
CA PRO A 83 -5.10 25.49 0.74
C PRO A 83 -4.67 24.57 -0.41
N ARG A 84 -4.65 25.10 -1.64
CA ARG A 84 -4.41 24.29 -2.86
C ARG A 84 -3.06 23.55 -2.87
N ASP A 85 -2.04 24.11 -2.24
CA ASP A 85 -0.71 23.51 -2.15
C ASP A 85 -0.66 22.34 -1.15
N GLU A 86 -1.54 22.36 -0.14
CA GLU A 86 -1.75 21.24 0.78
C GLU A 86 -2.63 20.14 0.17
N ARG A 87 -3.55 20.47 -0.76
CA ARG A 87 -4.37 19.48 -1.49
C ARG A 87 -3.59 18.53 -2.38
N ARG A 88 -2.34 18.86 -2.73
CA ARG A 88 -1.44 17.92 -3.43
C ARG A 88 -1.11 16.69 -2.59
N ARG A 89 -1.55 16.65 -1.34
CA ARG A 89 -1.41 15.52 -0.43
C ARG A 89 -2.70 14.72 -0.39
N ALA A 90 -2.57 13.39 -0.37
CA ALA A 90 -3.67 12.50 -0.74
C ALA A 90 -4.82 12.41 0.28
N TYR A 91 -4.58 12.73 1.56
CA TYR A 91 -5.50 12.36 2.64
C TYR A 91 -5.64 13.43 3.74
N ALA A 92 -6.80 13.42 4.39
CA ALA A 92 -7.10 14.22 5.57
C ALA A 92 -7.71 13.34 6.68
N VAL A 93 -7.36 13.64 7.93
CA VAL A 93 -7.95 13.06 9.13
C VAL A 93 -8.95 14.04 9.72
N VAL A 94 -10.18 13.61 9.90
CA VAL A 94 -11.21 14.39 10.60
C VAL A 94 -11.30 13.90 12.04
N VAL A 95 -11.11 14.82 12.98
CA VAL A 95 -11.35 14.60 14.42
C VAL A 95 -12.79 14.98 14.70
N HIS A 96 -13.54 14.07 15.33
CA HIS A 96 -14.95 14.28 15.65
C HIS A 96 -15.10 14.65 17.12
N TYR A 97 -15.96 15.62 17.39
CA TYR A 97 -16.42 16.00 18.72
C TYR A 97 -17.95 15.83 18.80
N ALA A 98 -18.54 15.99 19.99
CA ALA A 98 -19.98 15.89 20.16
C ALA A 98 -20.77 16.99 19.41
N ASP A 99 -20.16 18.17 19.25
CA ASP A 99 -20.74 19.43 18.78
C ASP A 99 -20.03 20.01 17.54
N GLY A 100 -19.02 19.33 17.01
CA GLY A 100 -18.18 19.85 15.95
C GLY A 100 -17.21 18.82 15.39
N TYR A 101 -16.39 19.24 14.45
CA TYR A 101 -15.31 18.45 13.88
C TYR A 101 -14.13 19.34 13.51
N GLN A 102 -12.94 18.76 13.41
CA GLN A 102 -11.72 19.46 13.01
C GLN A 102 -11.02 18.66 11.92
N ILE A 103 -10.58 19.33 10.86
CA ILE A 103 -9.89 18.69 9.73
C ILE A 103 -8.38 18.84 9.91
N TRP A 104 -7.65 17.74 9.71
CA TRP A 104 -6.20 17.66 9.77
C TRP A 104 -5.65 17.14 8.44
N THR A 105 -4.88 17.95 7.72
CA THR A 105 -4.32 17.55 6.42
C THR A 105 -2.92 16.97 6.60
N VAL A 106 -2.62 15.86 5.91
CA VAL A 106 -1.31 15.19 6.05
C VAL A 106 -0.39 15.59 4.93
N GLY A 107 0.86 16.01 5.20
CA GLY A 107 1.94 15.89 4.21
C GLY A 107 3.25 16.56 4.60
N ALA A 108 3.92 17.19 3.63
CA ALA A 108 5.24 17.80 3.82
C ALA A 108 5.33 18.87 4.93
N GLU A 109 6.50 18.95 5.54
CA GLU A 109 6.83 20.01 6.49
C GLU A 109 7.08 21.33 5.75
N GLU A 110 6.47 22.42 6.22
CA GLU A 110 6.71 23.78 5.75
C GLU A 110 7.77 24.44 6.63
N ALA A 111 9.00 23.97 6.50
CA ALA A 111 10.08 24.46 7.35
C ALA A 111 10.41 25.93 7.02
N ALA A 112 10.48 26.77 8.06
CA ALA A 112 10.70 28.21 7.94
C ALA A 112 11.99 28.59 7.17
N TRP A 113 12.99 27.70 7.13
CA TRP A 113 14.23 27.94 6.39
C TRP A 113 14.01 28.09 4.87
N ARG A 114 12.91 27.56 4.31
CA ARG A 114 12.58 27.74 2.89
C ARG A 114 12.31 29.20 2.53
N ALA A 115 11.79 29.98 3.48
CA ALA A 115 11.57 31.41 3.34
C ALA A 115 12.81 32.24 3.75
N ASN A 116 13.94 31.61 4.08
CA ASN A 116 15.14 32.33 4.49
C ASN A 116 15.70 33.13 3.29
N PRO A 117 15.96 34.45 3.43
CA PRO A 117 16.47 35.27 2.32
C PRO A 117 17.81 34.81 1.73
N THR A 118 18.59 34.03 2.49
CA THR A 118 19.86 33.45 2.06
C THR A 118 19.69 32.08 1.39
N PHE A 119 18.52 31.45 1.54
CA PHE A 119 18.16 30.25 0.82
C PHE A 119 17.72 30.64 -0.61
N LYS A 120 18.47 30.18 -1.60
CA LYS A 120 18.16 30.41 -3.02
C LYS A 120 17.67 29.11 -3.63
N GLU A 121 16.36 29.01 -3.83
CA GLU A 121 15.76 27.90 -4.57
C GLU A 121 16.16 28.04 -6.06
N GLY A 122 16.96 27.12 -6.56
CA GLY A 122 17.53 27.17 -7.90
C GLY A 122 18.03 25.79 -8.32
N PRO A 123 18.45 25.61 -9.58
CA PRO A 123 18.92 24.32 -10.08
C PRO A 123 20.04 23.75 -9.20
N ASP A 124 20.83 24.59 -8.51
CA ASP A 124 21.95 24.26 -7.63
C ASP A 124 21.57 23.88 -6.18
N TYR A 125 20.29 23.64 -5.89
CA TYR A 125 19.80 23.33 -4.54
C TYR A 125 20.43 22.06 -3.92
N TRP A 126 21.07 21.21 -4.72
CA TRP A 126 21.81 20.02 -4.30
C TRP A 126 23.10 20.34 -3.51
N HIS A 127 23.58 21.59 -3.50
CA HIS A 127 24.71 21.99 -2.65
C HIS A 127 24.35 22.15 -1.17
N TYR A 128 23.07 22.31 -0.84
CA TYR A 128 22.63 22.27 0.55
C TYR A 128 22.52 20.81 0.96
N PHE A 129 23.41 20.37 1.87
CA PHE A 129 23.36 19.01 2.39
C PHE A 129 22.02 18.79 3.09
N ASN A 130 21.13 18.05 2.42
CA ASN A 130 19.80 17.79 2.94
C ASN A 130 19.73 16.36 3.49
N ALA A 131 19.92 16.26 4.81
CA ALA A 131 19.80 14.99 5.52
C ALA A 131 18.38 14.40 5.48
N THR A 132 17.34 15.15 5.05
CA THR A 132 15.98 14.58 4.97
C THR A 132 15.87 13.43 3.98
N GLY A 133 16.77 13.33 2.98
CA GLY A 133 16.84 12.16 2.10
C GLY A 133 17.36 10.88 2.78
N HIS A 134 18.02 11.03 3.94
CA HIS A 134 18.60 9.95 4.73
C HIS A 134 17.92 9.76 6.09
N ALA A 135 17.03 10.66 6.47
CA ALA A 135 16.24 10.59 7.69
C ALA A 135 14.97 9.75 7.48
N SER A 136 14.41 9.26 8.59
CA SER A 136 13.08 8.65 8.60
C SER A 136 12.03 9.61 8.03
N ALA A 137 10.96 9.05 7.44
CA ALA A 137 9.86 9.85 6.92
C ALA A 137 9.27 10.75 8.03
N ILE A 138 8.85 11.97 7.69
CA ILE A 138 8.09 12.83 8.59
C ILE A 138 6.68 12.95 8.02
N ASP A 139 5.70 12.51 8.80
CA ASP A 139 4.29 12.73 8.51
C ASP A 139 3.83 13.95 9.32
N THR A 140 3.70 15.10 8.64
CA THR A 140 3.19 16.32 9.27
C THR A 140 1.68 16.44 9.07
N TYR A 141 0.96 16.65 10.17
CA TYR A 141 -0.50 16.84 10.23
C TYR A 141 -0.79 18.30 10.56
N TRP A 142 -1.52 18.98 9.70
CA TRP A 142 -1.86 20.40 9.84
C TRP A 142 -3.31 20.54 10.29
N GLY A 143 -3.52 20.98 11.53
CA GLY A 143 -4.84 21.13 12.13
C GLY A 143 -5.48 22.46 11.74
N GLY A 144 -6.67 22.38 11.14
CA GLY A 144 -7.52 23.55 10.89
C GLY A 144 -8.31 23.98 12.12
N GLU A 145 -9.20 24.95 11.97
CA GLU A 145 -10.12 25.35 13.03
C GLU A 145 -11.20 24.29 13.29
N LYS A 146 -11.76 24.29 14.50
CA LYS A 146 -12.94 23.46 14.82
C LYS A 146 -14.17 24.05 14.15
N LEU A 147 -14.81 23.26 13.30
CA LEU A 147 -16.05 23.59 12.61
C LEU A 147 -17.26 23.10 13.40
N PRO A 148 -18.36 23.85 13.44
CA PRO A 148 -19.59 23.43 14.10
C PRO A 148 -20.32 22.34 13.29
N GLY A 149 -21.16 21.55 13.98
CA GLY A 149 -22.01 20.55 13.35
C GLY A 149 -21.41 19.15 13.36
N ARG A 150 -22.06 18.20 12.67
CA ARG A 150 -21.62 16.81 12.60
C ARG A 150 -21.11 16.48 11.20
N PHE A 151 -19.92 15.89 11.15
CA PHE A 151 -19.39 15.30 9.94
C PHE A 151 -19.79 13.82 9.88
N GLU A 152 -20.70 13.49 8.98
CA GLU A 152 -21.19 12.12 8.83
C GLU A 152 -20.17 11.25 8.10
N VAL A 153 -19.96 10.04 8.61
CA VAL A 153 -19.08 9.04 7.99
C VAL A 153 -19.95 7.86 7.63
N PRO A 154 -20.22 7.63 6.34
CA PRO A 154 -21.18 6.60 5.94
C PRO A 154 -20.66 5.21 6.29
N ALA A 155 -21.59 4.33 6.68
CA ALA A 155 -21.28 2.91 6.86
C ALA A 155 -20.91 2.28 5.50
N THR A 156 -20.01 1.30 5.53
CA THR A 156 -19.59 0.60 4.31
C THR A 156 -20.41 -0.65 4.08
N ASP A 157 -21.09 -0.73 2.92
CA ASP A 157 -21.59 -2.00 2.41
C ASP A 157 -20.43 -2.80 1.81
N TRP A 158 -19.79 -3.61 2.64
CA TRP A 158 -18.65 -4.44 2.27
C TRP A 158 -18.98 -5.45 1.17
N LYS A 159 -20.23 -5.91 1.07
CA LYS A 159 -20.64 -6.87 0.03
C LYS A 159 -20.77 -6.18 -1.31
N ALA A 160 -21.42 -5.01 -1.35
CA ALA A 160 -21.52 -4.19 -2.55
C ALA A 160 -20.13 -3.73 -3.00
N LEU A 161 -19.28 -3.27 -2.08
CA LEU A 161 -17.90 -2.89 -2.38
C LEU A 161 -17.11 -4.05 -3.02
N ALA A 162 -17.16 -5.25 -2.42
CA ALA A 162 -16.49 -6.43 -2.98
C ALA A 162 -16.96 -6.78 -4.39
N ALA A 163 -18.27 -6.68 -4.65
CA ALA A 163 -18.85 -6.94 -5.97
C ALA A 163 -18.38 -5.90 -7.00
N THR A 164 -18.37 -4.61 -6.63
CA THR A 164 -17.91 -3.52 -7.51
C THR A 164 -16.44 -3.67 -7.86
N ILE A 165 -15.57 -3.94 -6.88
CA ILE A 165 -14.14 -4.14 -7.14
C ILE A 165 -13.93 -5.36 -8.04
N GLY A 166 -14.62 -6.48 -7.77
CA GLY A 166 -14.51 -7.69 -8.56
C GLY A 166 -14.93 -7.49 -10.03
N ALA A 167 -15.96 -6.67 -10.26
CA ALA A 167 -16.41 -6.31 -11.60
C ALA A 167 -15.43 -5.36 -12.32
N ASP A 168 -14.87 -4.36 -11.65
CA ASP A 168 -13.95 -3.38 -12.26
C ASP A 168 -12.56 -3.96 -12.60
N LEU A 169 -12.07 -4.86 -11.75
CA LEU A 169 -10.74 -5.48 -11.91
C LEU A 169 -10.78 -6.85 -12.61
N ASP A 170 -11.99 -7.39 -12.86
CA ASP A 170 -12.22 -8.76 -13.34
C ASP A 170 -11.53 -9.83 -12.47
N ILE A 171 -11.65 -9.68 -11.14
CA ILE A 171 -11.08 -10.61 -10.17
C ILE A 171 -12.15 -11.19 -9.25
N LYS A 172 -11.92 -12.43 -8.80
CA LYS A 172 -12.80 -13.08 -7.82
C LYS A 172 -12.45 -12.60 -6.41
N LEU A 173 -13.31 -11.77 -5.83
CA LEU A 173 -13.17 -11.33 -4.45
C LEU A 173 -14.07 -12.10 -3.49
N PRO A 174 -13.60 -12.33 -2.26
CA PRO A 174 -14.43 -12.94 -1.24
C PRO A 174 -15.48 -11.95 -0.72
N SER A 175 -16.75 -12.36 -0.71
CA SER A 175 -17.88 -11.52 -0.28
C SER A 175 -18.43 -11.88 1.11
N GLY A 176 -17.77 -12.77 1.85
CA GLY A 176 -18.22 -13.18 3.18
C GLY A 176 -18.15 -12.04 4.19
N LEU A 177 -18.99 -12.09 5.23
CA LEU A 177 -18.94 -11.17 6.38
C LEU A 177 -18.38 -11.82 7.65
N GLY A 178 -18.06 -13.11 7.62
CA GLY A 178 -17.52 -13.83 8.77
C GLY A 178 -16.09 -13.40 9.14
N PRO A 179 -15.54 -13.92 10.25
CA PRO A 179 -14.16 -13.64 10.68
C PRO A 179 -13.14 -13.91 9.58
N ALA A 180 -12.07 -13.12 9.52
CA ALA A 180 -10.98 -13.26 8.58
C ALA A 180 -9.64 -13.34 9.35
N ALA A 181 -8.59 -13.83 8.69
CA ALA A 181 -7.25 -13.62 9.24
C ALA A 181 -6.95 -12.11 9.24
N PRO A 182 -6.33 -11.56 10.30
CA PRO A 182 -5.95 -10.16 10.31
C PRO A 182 -4.98 -9.86 9.17
N PHE A 183 -5.24 -8.77 8.46
CA PHE A 183 -4.32 -8.25 7.45
C PHE A 183 -3.11 -7.60 8.15
N ILE A 184 -1.95 -8.18 7.92
CA ILE A 184 -0.65 -7.75 8.47
C ILE A 184 0.23 -7.36 7.29
N LEU A 185 0.88 -6.20 7.38
CA LEU A 185 1.75 -5.72 6.32
C LEU A 185 3.04 -6.57 6.23
N PRO A 186 3.41 -7.06 5.04
CA PRO A 186 4.54 -7.99 4.87
C PRO A 186 5.93 -7.35 4.97
N GLN A 187 6.03 -6.02 5.05
CA GLN A 187 7.26 -5.27 4.77
C GLN A 187 8.06 -4.83 6.00
N PHE A 188 7.63 -5.18 7.21
CA PHE A 188 8.32 -4.74 8.43
C PHE A 188 9.26 -5.82 8.95
N ASP A 189 10.55 -5.50 9.10
CA ASP A 189 11.52 -6.38 9.75
C ASP A 189 11.01 -6.83 11.13
N HIS A 190 10.70 -8.12 11.21
CA HIS A 190 10.02 -8.76 12.35
C HIS A 190 10.98 -9.12 13.49
N SER A 191 12.28 -8.92 13.32
CA SER A 191 13.30 -9.46 14.24
C SER A 191 13.29 -8.85 15.65
N THR A 192 12.60 -7.72 15.86
CA THR A 192 12.59 -7.01 17.16
C THR A 192 11.25 -6.37 17.56
N ARG A 193 10.15 -6.58 16.80
CA ARG A 193 8.97 -5.68 16.87
C ARG A 193 7.64 -6.41 17.01
N THR A 194 6.68 -5.78 17.71
CA THR A 194 5.32 -6.29 17.85
C THR A 194 4.60 -6.25 16.50
N VAL A 195 4.27 -7.43 15.98
CA VAL A 195 3.50 -7.58 14.75
C VAL A 195 2.03 -7.40 15.08
N LEU A 196 1.50 -6.22 14.76
CA LEU A 196 0.10 -5.89 14.89
C LEU A 196 -0.57 -5.82 13.51
N PRO A 197 -1.86 -6.18 13.42
CA PRO A 197 -2.60 -6.02 12.19
C PRO A 197 -2.81 -4.54 11.87
N LEU A 198 -2.89 -4.20 10.58
CA LEU A 198 -3.04 -2.80 10.14
C LEU A 198 -4.33 -2.16 10.66
N LEU A 199 -5.39 -2.98 10.79
CA LEU A 199 -6.67 -2.60 11.36
C LEU A 199 -6.92 -3.43 12.63
N PRO A 200 -7.65 -2.92 13.62
CA PRO A 200 -7.98 -3.67 14.82
C PRO A 200 -8.95 -4.82 14.52
N PRO A 201 -8.80 -5.98 15.19
CA PRO A 201 -9.51 -7.21 14.84
C PRO A 201 -11.01 -7.22 15.16
N SER A 202 -11.58 -6.27 15.91
CA SER A 202 -12.94 -6.43 16.44
C SER A 202 -14.09 -6.04 15.50
N HIS A 203 -13.85 -5.25 14.42
CA HIS A 203 -14.93 -4.71 13.58
C HIS A 203 -14.67 -4.71 12.07
N ALA A 204 -13.41 -4.78 11.62
CA ALA A 204 -13.04 -4.61 10.22
C ALA A 204 -12.76 -5.94 9.48
N TRP A 205 -13.39 -7.05 9.87
CA TRP A 205 -13.13 -8.36 9.24
C TRP A 205 -13.31 -8.39 7.72
N PRO A 206 -14.36 -7.77 7.15
CA PRO A 206 -14.49 -7.68 5.70
C PRO A 206 -13.34 -6.88 5.07
N ALA A 207 -12.92 -5.78 5.72
CA ALA A 207 -11.78 -4.96 5.28
C ALA A 207 -10.48 -5.77 5.26
N HIS A 208 -10.19 -6.53 6.32
CA HIS A 208 -9.02 -7.42 6.37
C HIS A 208 -9.02 -8.42 5.22
N ARG A 209 -10.18 -9.03 4.93
CA ARG A 209 -10.29 -10.03 3.87
C ARG A 209 -10.09 -9.41 2.49
N LEU A 210 -10.70 -8.26 2.22
CA LEU A 210 -10.55 -7.56 0.95
C LEU A 210 -9.12 -7.05 0.77
N ALA A 211 -8.53 -6.43 1.80
CA ALA A 211 -7.14 -5.99 1.77
C ALA A 211 -6.18 -7.17 1.49
N ALA A 212 -6.35 -8.31 2.17
CA ALA A 212 -5.52 -9.49 1.91
C ALA A 212 -5.69 -10.06 0.48
N ALA A 213 -6.88 -9.95 -0.11
CA ALA A 213 -7.12 -10.37 -1.49
C ALA A 213 -6.47 -9.42 -2.49
N LEU A 214 -6.61 -8.10 -2.30
CA LEU A 214 -6.00 -7.09 -3.17
C LEU A 214 -4.47 -7.08 -3.05
N ASP A 215 -3.92 -7.24 -1.84
CA ASP A 215 -2.48 -7.32 -1.60
C ASP A 215 -1.87 -8.54 -2.32
N ARG A 216 -2.60 -9.65 -2.37
CA ARG A 216 -2.20 -10.82 -3.17
C ARG A 216 -2.16 -10.53 -4.66
N GLU A 217 -3.16 -9.83 -5.20
CA GLU A 217 -3.14 -9.42 -6.61
C GLU A 217 -2.02 -8.41 -6.89
N GLN A 218 -1.75 -7.48 -5.97
CA GLN A 218 -0.61 -6.56 -6.05
C GLN A 218 0.72 -7.32 -6.04
N GLY A 219 0.85 -8.34 -5.19
CA GLY A 219 2.03 -9.20 -5.12
C GLY A 219 2.25 -10.02 -6.39
N LYS A 220 1.17 -10.57 -6.97
CA LYS A 220 1.24 -11.25 -8.27
C LYS A 220 1.68 -10.29 -9.36
N PHE A 221 1.03 -9.13 -9.46
CA PHE A 221 1.41 -8.10 -10.41
C PHE A 221 2.88 -7.73 -10.27
N ALA A 222 3.33 -7.38 -9.06
CA ALA A 222 4.70 -7.00 -8.78
C ALA A 222 5.71 -8.09 -9.18
N ASN A 223 5.38 -9.37 -8.93
CA ASN A 223 6.21 -10.51 -9.35
C ASN A 223 6.25 -10.64 -10.87
N ASP A 224 5.08 -10.60 -11.53
CA ASP A 224 4.92 -10.81 -12.96
C ASP A 224 5.48 -9.66 -13.80
N THR A 225 5.62 -8.47 -13.21
CA THR A 225 6.23 -7.30 -13.86
C THR A 225 7.66 -7.02 -13.39
N HIS A 226 8.22 -7.86 -12.52
CA HIS A 226 9.54 -7.59 -11.94
C HIS A 226 10.63 -7.65 -13.03
N PRO A 227 11.54 -6.66 -13.15
CA PRO A 227 12.55 -6.64 -14.22
C PRO A 227 13.50 -7.85 -14.24
N LYS A 228 13.71 -8.48 -13.08
CA LYS A 228 14.54 -9.70 -12.95
C LYS A 228 13.76 -11.01 -13.14
N ASN A 229 12.45 -10.95 -13.32
CA ASN A 229 11.66 -12.13 -13.62
C ASN A 229 11.81 -12.43 -15.12
N GLU A 230 12.30 -13.63 -15.47
CA GLU A 230 12.41 -14.07 -16.86
C GLU A 230 11.05 -14.18 -17.55
N GLY A 231 9.97 -14.36 -16.77
CA GLY A 231 8.59 -14.32 -17.24
C GLY A 231 7.94 -12.94 -17.17
N ASN A 232 8.72 -11.85 -17.23
CA ASN A 232 8.19 -10.50 -17.12
C ASN A 232 7.20 -10.20 -18.26
N VAL A 233 5.94 -9.96 -17.90
CA VAL A 233 4.85 -9.77 -18.87
C VAL A 233 5.11 -8.56 -19.77
N PHE A 234 5.71 -7.48 -19.26
CA PHE A 234 5.99 -6.27 -20.06
C PHE A 234 6.93 -6.52 -21.24
N GLN A 235 7.80 -7.53 -21.17
CA GLN A 235 8.72 -7.85 -22.27
C GLN A 235 8.01 -8.44 -23.50
N HIS A 236 6.74 -8.81 -23.35
CA HIS A 236 5.95 -9.49 -24.37
C HIS A 236 4.71 -8.70 -24.79
N LEU A 237 4.51 -7.49 -24.26
CA LEU A 237 3.39 -6.62 -24.59
C LEU A 237 3.81 -5.53 -25.58
N ASP A 238 2.86 -5.10 -26.41
CA ASP A 238 3.00 -3.84 -27.13
C ASP A 238 2.68 -2.64 -26.22
N ASP A 239 2.90 -1.42 -26.71
CA ASP A 239 2.74 -0.20 -25.94
C ASP A 239 1.30 -0.03 -25.41
N GLN A 240 0.30 -0.44 -26.19
CA GLN A 240 -1.11 -0.34 -25.80
C GLN A 240 -1.41 -1.31 -24.65
N ALA A 241 -1.05 -2.58 -24.79
CA ALA A 241 -1.29 -3.58 -23.77
C ALA A 241 -0.49 -3.28 -22.49
N ALA A 242 0.72 -2.72 -22.60
CA ALA A 242 1.50 -2.24 -21.46
C ALA A 242 0.81 -1.05 -20.74
N ALA A 243 0.19 -0.14 -21.48
CA ALA A 243 -0.58 0.97 -20.92
C ALA A 243 -1.86 0.47 -20.23
N GLU A 244 -2.57 -0.49 -20.82
CA GLU A 244 -3.75 -1.13 -20.22
C GLU A 244 -3.40 -1.88 -18.93
N LEU A 245 -2.29 -2.62 -18.93
CA LEU A 245 -1.80 -3.34 -17.74
C LEU A 245 -1.41 -2.36 -16.62
N THR A 246 -0.72 -1.27 -16.97
CA THR A 246 -0.40 -0.18 -16.02
C THR A 246 -1.67 0.48 -15.48
N HIS A 247 -2.67 0.72 -16.33
CA HIS A 247 -3.95 1.30 -15.91
C HIS A 247 -4.69 0.37 -14.95
N TRP A 248 -4.74 -0.93 -15.25
CA TRP A 248 -5.31 -1.95 -14.35
C TRP A 248 -4.61 -1.95 -12.98
N ALA A 249 -3.28 -1.88 -12.94
CA ALA A 249 -2.51 -1.79 -11.70
C ALA A 249 -2.85 -0.52 -10.90
N GLY A 250 -2.99 0.62 -11.58
CA GLY A 250 -3.44 1.87 -10.97
C GLY A 250 -4.85 1.74 -10.36
N ARG A 251 -5.77 1.02 -11.02
CA ARG A 251 -7.12 0.76 -10.49
C ARG A 251 -7.05 -0.12 -9.25
N LEU A 252 -6.22 -1.17 -9.28
CA LEU A 252 -5.97 -2.07 -8.15
C LEU A 252 -5.46 -1.30 -6.91
N ASP A 253 -4.45 -0.45 -7.08
CA ASP A 253 -3.91 0.38 -6.00
C ASP A 253 -4.95 1.33 -5.40
N SER A 254 -5.77 1.94 -6.25
CA SER A 254 -6.83 2.83 -5.76
C SER A 254 -7.94 2.06 -5.03
N TRP A 255 -8.29 0.84 -5.45
CA TRP A 255 -9.22 0.00 -4.70
C TRP A 255 -8.65 -0.46 -3.36
N MET A 256 -7.35 -0.76 -3.30
CA MET A 256 -6.67 -1.03 -2.03
C MET A 256 -6.82 0.16 -1.08
N ASN A 257 -6.51 1.38 -1.54
CA ASN A 257 -6.65 2.58 -0.73
C ASN A 257 -8.09 2.79 -0.26
N GLU A 258 -9.08 2.62 -1.13
CA GLU A 258 -10.50 2.73 -0.80
C GLU A 258 -10.90 1.74 0.32
N VAL A 259 -10.49 0.47 0.22
CA VAL A 259 -10.74 -0.56 1.24
C VAL A 259 -10.10 -0.17 2.57
N LEU A 260 -8.87 0.33 2.54
CA LEU A 260 -8.15 0.73 3.74
C LEU A 260 -8.77 1.95 4.43
N ILE A 261 -9.17 2.98 3.67
CA ILE A 261 -9.86 4.17 4.19
C ILE A 261 -11.19 3.78 4.84
N ARG A 262 -12.00 2.99 4.15
CA ARG A 262 -13.27 2.49 4.69
C ARG A 262 -13.07 1.62 5.92
N GLY A 263 -12.03 0.77 5.91
CA GLY A 263 -11.64 -0.06 7.04
C GLY A 263 -11.22 0.76 8.26
N ALA A 264 -10.47 1.84 8.06
CA ALA A 264 -10.08 2.75 9.14
C ALA A 264 -11.29 3.46 9.77
N ASN A 265 -12.30 3.76 8.95
CA ASN A 265 -13.53 4.43 9.36
C ASN A 265 -14.58 3.50 9.98
N ASP A 266 -14.41 2.18 9.87
CA ASP A 266 -15.33 1.15 10.38
C ASP A 266 -15.18 0.96 11.89
N CYS A 267 -15.48 2.03 12.63
CA CYS A 267 -15.23 2.18 14.06
C CYS A 267 -16.38 1.71 14.97
N ALA A 268 -17.50 1.34 14.38
CA ALA A 268 -18.62 0.72 15.06
C ALA A 268 -19.13 -0.32 14.09
N GLY A 269 -19.43 -1.53 14.55
CA GLY A 269 -20.17 -2.52 13.76
C GLY A 269 -21.57 -2.04 13.43
N ALA A 270 -21.67 -0.94 12.68
CA ALA A 270 -22.86 -0.35 12.12
C ALA A 270 -23.35 -1.31 11.06
N GLY A 271 -24.08 -2.32 11.53
CA GLY A 271 -24.74 -3.30 10.71
C GLY A 271 -25.52 -2.61 9.59
N ALA A 272 -25.20 -3.01 8.37
CA ALA A 272 -26.14 -3.63 7.45
C ALA A 272 -27.41 -2.87 7.01
N ASN A 273 -27.56 -1.57 7.29
CA ASN A 273 -28.80 -0.84 6.96
C ASN A 273 -28.64 0.32 5.96
N SER A 274 -27.50 0.46 5.28
CA SER A 274 -27.41 1.33 4.10
C SER A 274 -27.63 0.51 2.82
N ARG A 275 -28.81 -0.13 2.69
CA ARG A 275 -29.16 -0.86 1.46
C ARG A 275 -29.61 0.05 0.31
N ASP A 276 -29.94 1.30 0.61
CA ASP A 276 -30.59 2.21 -0.34
C ASP A 276 -29.70 3.37 -0.82
N THR A 277 -28.46 3.47 -0.34
CA THR A 277 -27.52 4.47 -0.85
C THR A 277 -26.68 3.83 -1.97
N PRO A 278 -26.70 4.37 -3.20
CA PRO A 278 -25.84 3.89 -4.27
C PRO A 278 -24.39 3.90 -3.80
N PHE A 279 -23.65 2.83 -4.11
CA PHE A 279 -22.23 2.80 -3.83
C PHE A 279 -21.56 3.97 -4.55
N MET A 280 -20.92 4.86 -3.77
CA MET A 280 -20.13 5.97 -4.29
C MET A 280 -18.69 5.78 -3.85
N ARG A 281 -17.78 5.70 -4.82
CA ARG A 281 -16.34 5.59 -4.59
C ARG A 281 -15.82 6.90 -3.99
N HIS A 282 -14.98 6.84 -2.96
CA HIS A 282 -14.39 8.05 -2.37
C HIS A 282 -13.29 8.67 -3.24
N GLN A 283 -12.58 7.84 -4.01
CA GLN A 283 -11.55 8.29 -4.95
C GLN A 283 -12.00 8.17 -6.40
N PRO A 284 -11.70 9.12 -7.29
CA PRO A 284 -11.94 8.92 -8.72
C PRO A 284 -11.06 7.76 -9.25
N PRO A 285 -11.52 7.01 -10.26
CA PRO A 285 -10.66 6.06 -10.95
C PRO A 285 -9.43 6.78 -11.52
N PRO A 286 -8.26 6.10 -11.59
CA PRO A 286 -7.11 6.65 -12.30
C PRO A 286 -7.50 6.98 -13.75
N PRO A 287 -6.98 8.10 -14.29
CA PRO A 287 -7.27 8.52 -15.66
C PRO A 287 -6.95 7.40 -16.66
N GLY A 288 -7.82 7.24 -17.66
CA GLY A 288 -7.64 6.22 -18.70
C GLY A 288 -6.40 6.49 -19.56
N PRO A 289 -5.82 5.45 -20.19
CA PRO A 289 -4.56 5.56 -20.93
C PRO A 289 -4.55 6.59 -22.07
N HIS A 290 -5.73 7.04 -22.54
CA HIS A 290 -5.87 8.03 -23.63
C HIS A 290 -6.42 9.40 -23.20
N SER A 291 -6.54 9.66 -21.90
CA SER A 291 -7.19 10.89 -21.41
C SER A 291 -6.33 12.17 -21.50
N HIS A 292 -5.18 12.12 -22.17
CA HIS A 292 -4.38 13.32 -22.46
C HIS A 292 -4.75 14.03 -23.77
N ASP A 293 -5.52 13.39 -24.65
CA ASP A 293 -5.94 13.98 -25.93
C ASP A 293 -7.46 13.86 -26.11
N ALA A 294 -8.22 14.77 -25.50
CA ALA A 294 -9.66 14.90 -25.75
C ALA A 294 -10.01 16.35 -26.13
N ALA A 295 -9.48 16.78 -27.27
CA ALA A 295 -10.19 17.67 -28.17
C ALA A 295 -10.46 16.90 -29.46
N ASP A 296 -11.73 16.81 -29.83
CA ASP A 296 -12.27 16.26 -31.08
C ASP A 296 -12.08 14.75 -31.38
N VAL A 297 -13.17 13.99 -31.30
CA VAL A 297 -13.97 13.51 -32.45
C VAL A 297 -14.86 12.35 -31.98
N ASN A 298 -16.15 12.46 -32.28
CA ASN A 298 -17.14 11.40 -32.19
C ASN A 298 -16.66 10.11 -32.89
N ALA A 299 -16.54 9.01 -32.16
CA ALA A 299 -16.51 7.68 -32.77
C ALA A 299 -17.25 6.66 -31.91
N VAL A 300 -18.21 6.01 -32.56
CA VAL A 300 -19.08 4.94 -32.07
C VAL A 300 -18.25 3.74 -31.63
N THR A 301 -18.48 3.26 -30.41
CA THR A 301 -17.90 2.04 -29.85
C THR A 301 -18.59 0.80 -30.46
N PRO A 302 -17.88 -0.18 -31.03
CA PRO A 302 -18.44 -1.51 -31.23
C PRO A 302 -18.15 -2.41 -30.00
N PRO A 303 -19.03 -3.35 -29.66
CA PRO A 303 -18.80 -4.28 -28.57
C PRO A 303 -17.73 -5.31 -28.97
N LEU A 304 -16.71 -5.49 -28.12
CA LEU A 304 -15.78 -6.61 -28.26
C LEU A 304 -16.51 -7.90 -27.87
N SER A 305 -16.98 -8.63 -28.87
CA SER A 305 -17.36 -10.03 -28.75
C SER A 305 -16.98 -10.75 -30.04
N GLN A 306 -16.21 -11.83 -29.88
CA GLN A 306 -15.71 -12.77 -30.90
C GLN A 306 -14.51 -12.26 -31.71
N ALA A 307 -13.44 -13.00 -31.97
CA ALA A 307 -13.01 -14.33 -31.58
C ALA A 307 -11.49 -14.34 -31.82
N VAL A 308 -10.69 -14.79 -30.85
CA VAL A 308 -9.38 -15.36 -31.16
C VAL A 308 -9.52 -16.84 -30.86
N ASP A 309 -9.75 -17.60 -31.92
CA ASP A 309 -9.63 -19.05 -31.90
C ASP A 309 -8.24 -19.40 -31.38
N LYS A 310 -8.21 -19.94 -30.16
CA LYS A 310 -7.01 -20.51 -29.56
C LYS A 310 -6.71 -21.79 -30.34
N ALA A 311 -5.81 -21.70 -31.31
CA ALA A 311 -5.11 -22.87 -31.82
C ALA A 311 -4.44 -23.56 -30.62
N SER A 312 -4.95 -24.74 -30.27
CA SER A 312 -4.38 -25.58 -29.21
C SER A 312 -2.98 -26.02 -29.62
N THR A 313 -1.95 -25.43 -29.03
CA THR A 313 -0.58 -25.94 -29.12
C THR A 313 -0.46 -27.18 -28.24
N PRO A 314 -0.17 -28.37 -28.78
CA PRO A 314 0.07 -29.57 -27.98
C PRO A 314 1.53 -29.55 -27.52
N GLY A 315 1.78 -29.39 -26.22
CA GLY A 315 3.14 -29.49 -25.69
C GLY A 315 3.38 -28.77 -24.38
N LYS A 316 2.66 -29.12 -23.30
CA LYS A 316 3.05 -28.74 -21.93
C LYS A 316 3.28 -29.94 -21.01
N TRP A 317 2.89 -31.14 -21.44
CA TRP A 317 3.04 -32.35 -20.65
C TRP A 317 4.37 -33.06 -20.95
N THR A 318 4.83 -33.01 -22.21
CA THR A 318 6.12 -33.52 -22.65
C THR A 318 7.29 -32.81 -21.95
N ASP A 319 7.22 -31.50 -21.79
CA ASP A 319 8.29 -30.72 -21.13
C ASP A 319 8.35 -31.01 -19.62
N ARG A 320 7.20 -31.23 -18.99
CA ARG A 320 7.12 -31.63 -17.57
C ARG A 320 7.67 -33.03 -17.32
N ILE A 321 7.42 -33.95 -18.25
CA ILE A 321 8.00 -35.31 -18.20
C ILE A 321 9.51 -35.26 -18.46
N ALA A 322 9.96 -34.51 -19.46
CA ALA A 322 11.37 -34.36 -19.77
C ALA A 322 12.14 -33.78 -18.57
N PHE A 323 11.57 -32.78 -17.90
CA PHE A 323 12.15 -32.20 -16.68
C PHE A 323 12.19 -33.21 -15.52
N ALA A 324 11.12 -33.98 -15.30
CA ALA A 324 11.10 -35.02 -14.28
C ALA A 324 12.13 -36.14 -14.54
N ILE A 325 12.29 -36.55 -15.80
CA ILE A 325 13.31 -37.52 -16.22
C ILE A 325 14.72 -36.95 -15.99
N ALA A 326 14.96 -35.69 -16.34
CA ALA A 326 16.25 -35.03 -16.12
C ALA A 326 16.63 -35.00 -14.64
N ILE A 327 15.69 -34.68 -13.75
CA ILE A 327 15.92 -34.74 -12.29
C ILE A 327 16.24 -36.17 -11.85
N ALA A 328 15.50 -37.17 -12.32
CA ALA A 328 15.73 -38.57 -11.93
C ALA A 328 17.11 -39.07 -12.38
N VAL A 329 17.52 -38.76 -13.62
CA VAL A 329 18.85 -39.10 -14.16
C VAL A 329 19.95 -38.39 -13.38
N PHE A 330 19.79 -37.09 -13.09
CA PHE A 330 20.76 -36.34 -12.30
C PHE A 330 20.89 -36.89 -10.88
N THR A 331 19.77 -37.26 -10.24
CA THR A 331 19.77 -37.87 -8.91
C THR A 331 20.51 -39.20 -8.90
N LEU A 332 20.27 -40.07 -9.90
CA LEU A 332 20.98 -41.33 -10.06
C LEU A 332 22.47 -41.12 -10.30
N PHE A 333 22.84 -40.13 -11.11
CA PHE A 333 24.23 -39.78 -11.37
C PHE A 333 24.96 -39.33 -10.10
N VAL A 334 24.32 -38.49 -9.27
CA VAL A 334 24.87 -38.06 -7.98
C VAL A 334 25.05 -39.25 -7.03
N VAL A 335 24.08 -40.16 -6.95
CA VAL A 335 24.18 -41.36 -6.11
C VAL A 335 25.28 -42.31 -6.60
N ALA A 336 25.42 -42.48 -7.92
CA ALA A 336 26.48 -43.28 -8.52
C ALA A 336 27.86 -42.69 -8.23
N ILE A 337 28.02 -41.37 -8.38
CA ILE A 337 29.26 -40.67 -8.04
C ILE A 337 29.57 -40.79 -6.53
N ALA A 338 28.56 -40.70 -5.67
CA ALA A 338 28.75 -40.84 -4.22
C ALA A 338 29.31 -42.23 -3.82
N HIS A 339 29.07 -43.28 -4.60
CA HIS A 339 29.65 -44.61 -4.39
C HIS A 339 31.05 -44.76 -4.99
N VAL A 340 31.42 -43.95 -5.99
CA VAL A 340 32.74 -43.97 -6.64
C VAL A 340 33.77 -43.10 -5.90
N ILE A 341 33.33 -42.01 -5.26
CA ILE A 341 34.20 -41.08 -4.51
C ILE A 341 35.02 -41.77 -3.39
N PRO A 342 34.48 -42.73 -2.60
CA PRO A 342 35.26 -43.43 -1.58
C PRO A 342 36.47 -44.18 -2.15
N ASP A 343 36.33 -44.75 -3.34
CA ASP A 343 37.37 -45.54 -4.00
C ASP A 343 38.36 -44.64 -4.78
N PHE A 344 37.92 -43.44 -5.19
CA PHE A 344 38.71 -42.49 -5.97
C PHE A 344 38.56 -41.05 -5.44
N PRO A 345 39.08 -40.74 -4.23
CA PRO A 345 38.87 -39.46 -3.57
C PRO A 345 39.41 -38.24 -4.34
N TRP A 346 40.35 -38.45 -5.26
CA TRP A 346 40.87 -37.39 -6.13
C TRP A 346 39.82 -36.85 -7.13
N LEU A 347 38.77 -37.60 -7.44
CA LEU A 347 37.68 -37.14 -8.31
C LEU A 347 36.87 -35.99 -7.68
N ALA A 348 36.84 -35.90 -6.34
CA ALA A 348 36.20 -34.79 -5.64
C ALA A 348 36.82 -33.43 -5.99
N ILE A 349 38.11 -33.41 -6.38
CA ILE A 349 38.80 -32.18 -6.82
C ILE A 349 38.13 -31.63 -8.08
N PHE A 350 37.79 -32.46 -9.05
CA PHE A 350 37.16 -32.01 -10.30
C PHE A 350 35.74 -31.47 -10.08
N ILE A 351 35.04 -31.93 -9.04
CA ILE A 351 33.71 -31.43 -8.67
C ILE A 351 33.82 -30.11 -7.88
N ALA A 352 34.82 -29.99 -6.99
CA ALA A 352 34.98 -28.81 -6.14
C ALA A 352 35.68 -27.63 -6.83
N LEU A 353 36.57 -27.90 -7.80
CA LEU A 353 37.39 -26.89 -8.49
C LEU A 353 36.55 -25.79 -9.18
N PRO A 354 35.45 -26.08 -9.91
CA PRO A 354 34.62 -25.04 -10.52
C PRO A 354 33.99 -24.10 -9.50
N PHE A 355 33.53 -24.62 -8.36
CA PHE A 355 32.92 -23.81 -7.29
C PHE A 355 33.96 -22.95 -6.56
N ALA A 356 35.16 -23.49 -6.33
CA ALA A 356 36.27 -22.75 -5.74
C ALA A 356 36.73 -21.61 -6.67
N LEU A 357 36.86 -21.87 -7.98
CA LEU A 357 37.17 -20.85 -8.97
C LEU A 357 36.08 -19.79 -9.06
N HIS A 358 34.80 -20.19 -9.09
CA HIS A 358 33.68 -19.24 -9.09
C HIS A 358 33.67 -18.35 -7.84
N GLY A 359 33.87 -18.92 -6.65
CA GLY A 359 33.98 -18.15 -5.40
C GLY A 359 35.17 -17.19 -5.38
N HIS A 360 36.29 -17.57 -5.99
CA HIS A 360 37.47 -16.72 -6.09
C HIS A 360 37.25 -15.52 -7.02
N TYR A 361 36.66 -15.73 -8.20
CA TYR A 361 36.34 -14.65 -9.14
C TYR A 361 35.30 -13.69 -8.56
N ARG A 362 34.24 -14.21 -7.92
CA ARG A 362 33.20 -13.38 -7.30
C ARG A 362 33.68 -12.52 -6.12
N LYS A 363 34.78 -12.92 -5.46
CA LYS A 363 35.45 -12.08 -4.44
C LYS A 363 36.25 -10.94 -5.07
N LYS A 364 36.85 -11.18 -6.23
CA LYS A 364 37.65 -10.19 -6.96
C LYS A 364 36.78 -9.05 -7.50
N ASP A 365 35.59 -9.39 -8.00
CA ASP A 365 34.59 -8.41 -8.48
C ASP A 365 33.93 -7.58 -7.37
N ARG A 366 34.16 -7.91 -6.09
CA ARG A 366 33.68 -7.13 -4.93
C ARG A 366 34.75 -6.19 -4.36
N GLN A 367 35.98 -6.29 -4.84
CA GLN A 367 37.12 -5.49 -4.38
C GLN A 367 37.64 -4.51 -5.45
N ALA A 368 37.09 -4.58 -6.66
CA ALA A 368 37.13 -3.53 -7.68
C ALA A 368 35.82 -2.76 -7.63
#